data_AF-A0A1W9WMS8-F1
#
_entry.id   AF-A0A1W9WMS8-F1
#
_cell.length_a   1.000
_cell.length_b   1.000
_cell.length_c   1.000
_cell.angle_alpha   90.00
_cell.angle_beta   90.00
_cell.angle_gamma   90.00
#
_symmetry.space_group_name_H-M   'P 1'
#
loop_
_entity.id
_entity.type
_entity.pdbx_description
1 polymer ?
#
loop_
_entity_poly.entity_id
_entity_poly.type
_entity_poly.pdbx_seq_one_letter_code
_entity_poly.pdbx_strand_id
1 'polypeptide(L)' 'MRPKPPRFKKKQYDNLIYDYQAFSVKDGVVHLEKDLSFPLPKQLVGKTIKQLEIVPKYRHF' A
#
# COMPACT_ATOMS: atom_id res chain seq x y z
N MET A 1 2.36 6.79 43.80
CA MET A 1 1.39 6.48 42.73
C MET A 1 2.12 5.75 41.61
N ARG A 2 1.69 4.54 41.21
CA ARG A 2 2.28 3.85 40.05
C ARG A 2 1.69 4.45 38.77
N PRO A 3 2.50 4.77 37.74
CA PRO A 3 1.97 5.24 36.46
C PRO A 3 1.10 4.16 35.85
N LYS A 4 -0.10 4.53 35.36
CA LYS A 4 -0.96 3.61 34.63
C LYS A 4 -0.18 3.08 33.42
N PRO A 5 -0.22 1.76 33.14
CA PRO A 5 0.44 1.21 31.96
C PRO A 5 -0.10 1.92 30.72
N PRO A 6 0.77 2.23 29.74
CA PRO A 6 0.36 2.93 28.54
C PRO A 6 -0.77 2.12 27.89
N ARG A 7 -1.95 2.74 27.80
CA ARG A 7 -3.05 2.17 27.03
C ARG A 7 -2.56 2.02 25.60
N PHE A 8 -2.47 0.77 25.13
CA PHE A 8 -2.18 0.46 23.73
C PHE A 8 -3.14 1.28 22.86
N LYS A 9 -2.61 2.31 22.20
CA LYS A 9 -3.44 3.18 21.36
C LYS A 9 -3.74 2.41 20.08
N LYS A 10 -5.00 2.04 19.89
CA LYS A 10 -5.51 1.48 18.63
C LYS A 10 -5.60 2.59 17.58
N LYS A 11 -4.48 3.19 17.18
CA LYS A 11 -4.52 4.02 15.97
C LYS A 11 -4.56 3.08 14.78
N GLN A 12 -5.64 3.16 14.02
CA GLN A 12 -5.93 2.29 12.86
C GLN A 12 -4.86 2.37 11.75
N TYR A 13 -3.97 3.36 11.83
CA TYR A 13 -2.98 3.70 10.80
C TYR A 13 -1.54 3.36 11.19
N ASP A 14 -1.28 2.79 12.37
CA ASP A 14 0.09 2.49 12.84
C ASP A 14 0.81 1.40 12.01
N ASN A 15 0.11 0.72 11.10
CA ASN A 15 0.65 -0.32 10.23
C ASN A 15 0.79 0.11 8.76
N LEU A 16 0.67 1.40 8.45
CA LEU A 16 0.96 1.90 7.10
C LEU A 16 2.46 1.84 6.87
N ILE A 17 2.90 0.80 6.17
CA ILE A 17 4.28 0.67 5.68
C ILE A 17 4.36 1.51 4.40
N TYR A 18 5.05 2.65 4.48
CA TYR A 18 5.38 3.47 3.31
C TYR A 18 6.60 2.86 2.62
N ASP A 19 6.37 1.92 1.70
CA ASP A 19 7.41 1.34 0.87
C ASP A 19 7.47 2.14 -0.45
N TYR A 20 8.45 3.05 -0.56
CA TYR A 20 8.69 3.83 -1.78
C TYR A 20 9.45 2.97 -2.80
N GLN A 21 8.75 1.99 -3.37
CA GLN A 21 9.32 1.08 -4.35
C GLN A 21 9.25 1.66 -5.77
N ALA A 22 10.22 1.29 -6.59
CA ALA A 22 10.11 1.52 -8.02
C ALA A 22 9.00 0.62 -8.59
N PHE A 23 8.24 1.15 -9.56
CA PHE A 23 7.28 0.37 -10.32
C PHE A 23 7.52 0.59 -11.81
N SER A 24 7.13 -0.40 -12.62
CA SER A 24 7.11 -0.29 -14.07
C SER A 24 5.76 -0.73 -14.62
N VAL A 25 5.36 -0.14 -15.75
CA VAL A 25 4.15 -0.52 -16.46
C VAL A 25 4.56 -1.08 -17.81
N LYS A 26 4.23 -2.35 -18.05
CA LYS A 26 4.56 -3.05 -19.29
C LYS A 26 3.36 -3.87 -19.74
N ASP A 27 3.00 -3.76 -21.02
CA ASP A 27 1.92 -4.55 -21.63
C ASP A 27 0.58 -4.50 -20.86
N GLY A 28 0.27 -3.36 -20.23
CA GLY A 28 -0.95 -3.19 -19.43
C GLY A 28 -0.91 -3.83 -18.04
N VAL A 29 0.26 -4.24 -17.57
CA VAL A 29 0.51 -4.80 -16.25
C VAL A 29 1.42 -3.86 -15.47
N VAL A 30 1.09 -3.64 -14.20
CA VAL A 30 1.96 -2.94 -13.26
C VAL A 30 2.80 -3.97 -12.52
N HIS A 31 4.12 -3.80 -12.59
CA HIS A 31 5.11 -4.60 -11.88
C HIS A 31 5.72 -3.76 -10.77
N LEU A 32 5.69 -4.31 -9.56
CA LEU A 32 6.35 -3.79 -8.37
C LEU A 32 7.55 -4.69 -8.04
N GLU A 33 8.38 -4.22 -7.11
CA GLU A 33 9.41 -5.05 -6.50
C GLU A 33 8.79 -6.22 -5.72
N LYS A 34 9.55 -7.30 -5.49
CA LYS A 34 9.12 -8.53 -4.79
C LYS A 34 8.07 -9.37 -5.53
N ASP A 35 8.14 -9.40 -6.86
CA ASP A 35 7.27 -10.20 -7.74
C ASP A 35 5.76 -9.89 -7.64
N LEU A 36 5.41 -8.75 -7.06
CA LEU A 36 4.03 -8.30 -6.98
C LEU A 36 3.64 -7.64 -8.31
N SER A 37 2.60 -8.16 -8.95
CA SER A 37 2.08 -7.60 -10.19
C SER A 37 0.55 -7.60 -10.19
N PHE A 38 -0.03 -6.63 -10.88
CA PHE A 38 -1.48 -6.51 -11.03
C PHE A 38 -1.82 -5.81 -12.35
N PRO A 39 -3.01 -6.08 -12.92
CA PRO A 39 -3.41 -5.44 -14.16
C PRO A 39 -3.60 -3.93 -13.97
N LEU A 40 -3.15 -3.15 -14.95
CA LEU A 40 -3.36 -1.72 -14.97
C LEU A 40 -4.87 -1.43 -15.05
N PRO A 41 -5.45 -0.66 -14.11
CA PRO A 41 -6.85 -0.28 -14.19
C PRO A 41 -7.15 0.44 -15.50
N LYS A 42 -8.23 0.04 -16.19
CA LYS A 42 -8.63 0.61 -17.50
C LYS A 42 -8.72 2.15 -17.50
N GLN A 43 -9.10 2.73 -16.36
CA GLN A 43 -9.22 4.18 -16.16
C GLN A 43 -7.89 4.94 -16.18
N LEU A 44 -6.77 4.23 -16.04
CA LEU A 44 -5.41 4.77 -15.99
C LEU A 44 -4.62 4.53 -17.29
N VAL A 45 -5.20 3.83 -18.27
CA VAL A 45 -4.58 3.61 -19.58
C VAL A 45 -4.36 4.95 -20.28
N GLY A 46 -3.16 5.19 -20.77
CA GLY A 46 -2.77 6.45 -21.44
C GLY A 46 -2.50 7.62 -20.49
N LYS A 47 -2.59 7.42 -19.16
CA LYS A 47 -2.26 8.46 -18.17
C LYS A 47 -0.83 8.29 -17.66
N THR A 48 -0.18 9.40 -17.36
CA THR A 48 1.11 9.40 -16.66
C THR A 48 0.89 9.10 -15.17
N ILE A 49 1.39 7.95 -14.72
CA ILE A 49 1.32 7.53 -13.31
C ILE A 49 2.61 7.97 -12.64
N LYS A 50 2.51 8.78 -11.59
CA LYS A 50 3.67 9.31 -10.86
C LYS A 50 3.98 8.55 -9.57
N GLN A 51 2.96 7.94 -8.98
CA GLN A 51 3.04 7.29 -7.68
C GLN A 51 2.03 6.14 -7.62
N LEU A 52 2.39 5.10 -6.87
CA LEU A 52 1.53 3.99 -6.53
C LEU A 52 1.52 3.79 -5.01
N GLU A 53 0.37 3.49 -4.42
CA GLU A 53 0.24 3.18 -2.99
C GLU A 53 -0.61 1.92 -2.81
N ILE A 54 -0.10 0.97 -2.05
CA ILE A 54 -0.79 -0.29 -1.75
C ILE A 54 -1.40 -0.17 -0.36
N VAL A 55 -2.71 -0.05 -0.30
CA VAL A 55 -3.43 0.01 0.98
C VAL A 55 -3.88 -1.40 1.35
N PRO A 56 -3.26 -2.06 2.35
CA PRO A 56 -3.70 -3.38 2.79
C PRO A 56 -5.13 -3.27 3.34
N LYS A 57 -6.03 -4.07 2.80
CA LYS A 57 -7.40 -4.15 3.31
C LYS A 57 -7.44 -5.21 4.41
N TYR A 58 -7.67 -4.80 5.65
CA TYR A 58 -7.89 -5.73 6.75
C TYR A 58 -9.14 -6.56 6.46
N ARG A 59 -8.97 -7.86 6.20
CA ARG A 59 -10.08 -8.82 6.28
C ARG A 59 -10.36 -9.04 7.77
N HIS A 60 -11.53 -8.60 8.23
CA HIS A 60 -12.10 -9.12 9.46
C HIS A 60 -12.49 -10.59 9.17
N PHE A 61 -11.80 -11.51 9.84
CA PHE A 61 -12.20 -12.92 9.92
C PHE A 61 -13.26 -13.08 11.01
#